data_AF-A0A968XHD2-F1
#
_entry.id   AF-A0A968XHD2-F1
#
_cell.length_a   1.000
_cell.length_b   1.000
_cell.length_c   1.000
_cell.angle_alpha   90.00
_cell.angle_beta   90.00
_cell.angle_gamma   90.00
#
_symmetry.space_group_name_H-M   'P 1'
#
loop_
_entity.id
_entity.type
_entity.pdbx_description
1 polymer ?
#
loop_
_entity_poly.entity_id
_entity_poly.type
_entity_poly.pdbx_seq_one_letter_code
_entity_poly.pdbx_strand_id
1 'polypeptide(L)'
;MMNASAPDPETAPPESSGQRRQRFARRLQAAGIKTDRARSARFRQNAASNDDRLKLLRILPIWISWDEAQQNRLAQAAAILSCRSAIDMEISGPRLSSFARAVGDDLFEALCGLDLDEADQTPLTHLVPRPDMLLHLGWKLLAAGLPVSAAGQFAGAAGNDPAARLTALAIPLVMRHGHRASEADAADEAGETI
;
A
#
# COMPACT_ATOMS: atom_id res chain seq x y z
N MET A 1 -46.52 -39.08 -1.80
CA MET A 1 -46.25 -37.74 -1.25
C MET A 1 -44.99 -37.83 -0.41
N MET A 2 -43.85 -37.33 -0.87
CA MET A 2 -42.60 -37.26 -0.12
C MET A 2 -42.02 -35.85 -0.32
N ASN A 3 -42.06 -35.05 0.74
CA ASN A 3 -41.47 -33.72 0.78
C ASN A 3 -39.96 -33.85 0.98
N ALA A 4 -39.17 -33.30 0.07
CA ALA A 4 -37.74 -33.10 0.26
C ALA A 4 -37.52 -31.81 1.06
N SER A 5 -37.06 -31.95 2.31
CA SER A 5 -36.63 -30.84 3.15
C SER A 5 -35.47 -30.08 2.51
N ALA A 6 -35.58 -28.76 2.44
CA ALA A 6 -34.47 -27.87 2.12
C ALA A 6 -33.42 -27.93 3.25
N PRO A 7 -32.12 -27.90 2.94
CA PRO A 7 -31.08 -27.88 3.95
C PRO A 7 -31.01 -26.51 4.65
N ASP A 8 -30.88 -26.53 5.98
CA ASP A 8 -30.71 -25.37 6.85
C ASP A 8 -29.49 -24.51 6.44
N PRO A 9 -29.61 -23.17 6.44
CA PRO A 9 -28.55 -22.26 5.99
C PRO A 9 -27.38 -22.07 6.98
N GLU A 10 -27.28 -22.86 8.04
CA GLU A 10 -26.46 -22.51 9.22
C GLU A 10 -25.08 -23.19 9.32
N THR A 11 -24.48 -23.63 8.20
CA THR A 11 -23.13 -24.24 8.20
C THR A 11 -22.21 -23.77 7.06
N ALA A 12 -22.27 -22.49 6.68
CA ALA A 12 -21.20 -21.90 5.87
C ALA A 12 -20.04 -21.42 6.78
N PRO A 13 -18.80 -21.92 6.59
CA PRO A 13 -17.66 -21.40 7.34
C PRO A 13 -17.45 -19.91 7.04
N PRO A 14 -16.98 -19.10 8.01
CA PRO A 14 -16.81 -17.67 7.81
C PRO A 14 -15.81 -17.41 6.68
N GLU A 15 -16.27 -16.74 5.61
CA GLU A 15 -15.41 -16.36 4.48
C GLU A 15 -14.17 -15.62 5.01
N SER A 16 -12.99 -16.09 4.60
CA SER A 16 -11.74 -15.43 5.00
C SER A 16 -11.71 -14.02 4.42
N SER A 17 -11.04 -13.09 5.12
CA SER A 17 -10.91 -11.69 4.65
C SER A 17 -10.31 -11.60 3.24
N GLY A 18 -9.48 -12.57 2.84
CA GLY A 18 -8.94 -12.70 1.48
C GLY A 18 -9.99 -13.05 0.43
N GLN A 19 -10.92 -13.97 0.76
CA GLN A 19 -12.01 -14.37 -0.15
C GLN A 19 -13.00 -13.22 -0.39
N ARG A 20 -13.32 -12.45 0.66
CA ARG A 20 -14.18 -11.26 0.54
C ARG A 20 -13.56 -10.18 -0.37
N ARG A 21 -12.24 -9.96 -0.25
CA ARG A 21 -11.49 -9.02 -1.12
C ARG A 21 -11.46 -9.47 -2.58
N GLN A 22 -11.18 -10.74 -2.85
CA GLN A 22 -11.17 -11.28 -4.21
C GLN A 22 -12.54 -11.22 -4.88
N ARG A 23 -13.61 -11.49 -4.13
CA ARG A 23 -14.99 -11.40 -4.65
C ARG A 23 -15.39 -9.97 -4.98
N PHE A 24 -14.97 -9.00 -4.18
CA PHE A 24 -15.18 -7.58 -4.45
C PHE A 24 -14.40 -7.12 -5.70
N ALA A 25 -13.12 -7.51 -5.82
CA ALA A 25 -12.28 -7.19 -6.98
C ALA A 25 -12.86 -7.73 -8.30
N ARG A 26 -13.35 -8.98 -8.30
CA ARG A 26 -14.01 -9.58 -9.48
C ARG A 26 -15.29 -8.86 -9.89
N ARG A 27 -16.09 -8.39 -8.92
CA ARG A 27 -17.32 -7.63 -9.21
C ARG A 27 -17.01 -6.26 -9.82
N LEU A 28 -15.90 -5.64 -9.43
CA LEU A 28 -15.46 -4.37 -9.99
C LEU A 28 -14.91 -4.53 -11.43
N GLN A 29 -14.17 -5.60 -11.71
CA GLN A 29 -13.71 -5.93 -13.07
C GLN A 29 -14.88 -6.25 -14.00
N ALA A 30 -15.87 -7.04 -13.54
CA ALA A 30 -17.05 -7.38 -14.33
C ALA A 30 -17.92 -6.15 -14.70
N ALA A 31 -17.81 -5.06 -13.94
CA ALA A 31 -18.53 -3.81 -14.20
C ALA A 31 -17.82 -2.88 -15.22
N GLY A 32 -16.65 -3.24 -15.74
CA GLY A 32 -15.97 -2.49 -16.81
C GLY A 32 -15.52 -1.07 -16.43
N ILE A 33 -15.40 -0.77 -15.14
CA ILE A 33 -15.08 0.57 -14.65
C ILE A 33 -13.57 0.83 -14.79
N LYS A 34 -13.15 1.62 -15.78
CA LYS A 34 -11.77 2.16 -15.89
C LYS A 34 -11.58 3.26 -14.81
N THR A 35 -10.69 3.02 -13.84
CA THR A 35 -10.72 3.69 -12.52
C THR A 35 -9.92 4.97 -12.37
N ASP A 36 -9.03 5.37 -13.29
CA ASP A 36 -8.00 6.34 -12.89
C ASP A 36 -8.37 7.82 -13.01
N ARG A 37 -9.26 8.23 -13.91
CA ARG A 37 -9.55 9.67 -14.14
C ARG A 37 -10.93 10.13 -13.69
N ALA A 38 -11.88 9.20 -13.54
CA ALA A 38 -13.27 9.52 -13.21
C ALA A 38 -13.56 9.57 -11.70
N ARG A 39 -12.71 8.98 -10.86
CA ARG A 39 -12.95 8.84 -9.42
C ARG A 39 -12.92 10.19 -8.70
N SER A 40 -11.84 10.96 -8.86
CA SER A 40 -11.63 12.25 -8.20
C SER A 40 -12.63 13.34 -8.68
N ALA A 41 -13.21 13.18 -9.87
CA ALA A 41 -14.24 14.06 -10.41
C ALA A 41 -15.63 13.74 -9.83
N ARG A 42 -15.99 12.46 -9.73
CA ARG A 42 -17.28 12.01 -9.18
C ARG A 42 -17.38 12.23 -7.66
N PHE A 43 -16.29 12.08 -6.92
CA PHE A 43 -16.28 12.37 -5.48
C PHE A 43 -16.43 13.87 -5.16
N ARG A 44 -15.97 14.76 -6.03
CA ARG A 44 -16.17 16.21 -5.87
C ARG A 44 -17.63 16.63 -6.13
N GLN A 45 -18.29 16.00 -7.10
CA GLN A 45 -19.71 16.26 -7.40
C GLN A 45 -20.66 15.75 -6.31
N ASN A 46 -20.30 14.68 -5.58
CA ASN A 46 -21.14 14.11 -4.51
C ASN A 46 -20.90 14.72 -3.12
N ALA A 47 -20.14 15.81 -3.00
CA ALA A 47 -19.88 16.49 -1.72
C ALA A 47 -21.14 17.04 -1.02
N ALA A 48 -22.28 17.09 -1.72
CA ALA A 48 -23.59 17.47 -1.18
C ALA A 48 -24.39 16.30 -0.57
N SER A 49 -23.95 15.04 -0.75
CA SER A 49 -24.62 13.88 -0.15
C SER A 49 -24.18 13.70 1.30
N ASN A 50 -25.14 13.72 2.24
CA ASN A 50 -24.92 13.64 3.68
C ASN A 50 -24.67 12.19 4.17
N ASP A 51 -24.33 11.26 3.27
CA ASP A 51 -24.10 9.87 3.60
C ASP A 51 -22.74 9.70 4.30
N ASP A 52 -22.78 9.43 5.60
CA ASP A 52 -21.60 9.23 6.45
C ASP A 52 -20.67 8.12 5.94
N ARG A 53 -21.18 7.16 5.15
CA ARG A 53 -20.36 6.11 4.52
C ARG A 53 -19.46 6.68 3.42
N LEU A 54 -19.92 7.69 2.68
CA LEU A 54 -19.11 8.36 1.65
C LEU A 54 -18.11 9.35 2.25
N LYS A 55 -18.36 9.86 3.46
CA LYS A 55 -17.39 10.71 4.18
C LYS A 55 -16.10 9.95 4.49
N LEU A 56 -16.18 8.68 4.87
CA LEU A 56 -14.99 7.84 5.10
C LEU A 56 -14.14 7.68 3.84
N LEU A 57 -14.76 7.47 2.67
CA LEU A 57 -14.06 7.38 1.39
C LEU A 57 -13.32 8.68 0.99
N ARG A 58 -13.70 9.83 1.56
CA ARG A 58 -12.99 11.11 1.34
C ARG A 58 -11.73 11.25 2.21
N ILE A 59 -11.66 10.51 3.32
CA ILE A 59 -10.57 10.58 4.30
C ILE A 59 -9.55 9.45 4.04
N LEU A 60 -9.97 8.41 3.32
CA LEU A 60 -9.08 7.30 2.97
C LEU A 60 -8.00 7.72 1.95
N PRO A 61 -6.74 7.33 2.18
CA PRO A 61 -5.66 7.62 1.24
C PRO A 61 -5.88 6.99 -0.15
N ILE A 62 -5.40 7.68 -1.19
CA ILE A 62 -5.55 7.26 -2.58
C ILE A 62 -4.95 5.88 -2.89
N TRP A 63 -3.86 5.53 -2.20
CA TRP A 63 -3.10 4.31 -2.44
C TRP A 63 -3.86 3.01 -2.11
N ILE A 64 -4.95 3.08 -1.31
CA ILE A 64 -5.80 1.91 -1.01
C ILE A 64 -6.40 1.30 -2.28
N SER A 65 -6.47 2.08 -3.36
CA SER A 65 -6.96 1.61 -4.66
C SER A 65 -5.91 1.23 -5.69
N TRP A 66 -4.64 1.37 -5.33
CA TRP A 66 -3.55 0.89 -6.17
C TRP A 66 -3.55 -0.64 -6.21
N ASP A 67 -2.87 -1.22 -7.19
CA ASP A 67 -2.65 -2.67 -7.20
C ASP A 67 -1.71 -3.11 -6.07
N GLU A 68 -1.63 -4.41 -5.82
CA GLU A 68 -0.83 -4.98 -4.73
C GLU A 68 0.66 -4.69 -4.89
N ALA A 69 1.18 -4.67 -6.12
CA ALA A 69 2.59 -4.38 -6.38
C ALA A 69 2.95 -2.93 -6.03
N GLN A 70 2.10 -1.98 -6.41
CA GLN A 70 2.22 -0.57 -6.07
C GLN A 70 2.05 -0.32 -4.57
N GLN A 71 1.11 -1.03 -3.92
CA GLN A 71 0.94 -0.97 -2.47
C GLN A 71 2.18 -1.50 -1.74
N ASN A 72 2.76 -2.62 -2.21
CA ASN A 72 3.98 -3.18 -1.65
C ASN A 72 5.19 -2.23 -1.82
N ARG A 73 5.32 -1.60 -2.99
CA ARG A 73 6.36 -0.57 -3.22
C ARG A 73 6.19 0.62 -2.29
N LEU A 74 4.95 1.09 -2.12
CA LEU A 74 4.66 2.18 -1.19
C LEU A 74 4.99 1.80 0.25
N ALA A 75 4.66 0.58 0.67
CA ALA A 75 5.00 0.08 1.98
C ALA A 75 6.53 0.08 2.19
N GLN A 76 7.30 -0.48 1.26
CA GLN A 76 8.76 -0.50 1.36
C GLN A 76 9.37 0.92 1.33
N ALA A 77 8.85 1.82 0.49
CA ALA A 77 9.29 3.21 0.44
C ALA A 77 9.04 3.95 1.77
N ALA A 78 7.85 3.80 2.35
CA ALA A 78 7.54 4.35 3.66
C ALA A 78 8.44 3.76 4.77
N ALA A 79 8.76 2.46 4.67
CA ALA A 79 9.70 1.82 5.58
C ALA A 79 11.11 2.43 5.49
N ILE A 80 11.64 2.63 4.28
CA ILE A 80 12.95 3.29 4.05
C ILE A 80 12.97 4.69 4.66
N LEU A 81 11.94 5.50 4.41
CA LEU A 81 11.88 6.85 4.98
C LEU A 81 11.83 6.81 6.52
N SER A 82 11.12 5.84 7.11
CA SER A 82 11.04 5.71 8.58
C SER A 82 12.37 5.33 9.25
N CYS A 83 13.29 4.71 8.51
CA CYS A 83 14.62 4.33 8.98
C CYS A 83 15.74 5.11 8.29
N ARG A 84 15.40 6.24 7.64
CA ARG A 84 16.30 7.07 6.84
C ARG A 84 17.61 7.40 7.55
N SER A 85 17.51 7.94 8.76
CA SER A 85 18.67 8.30 9.57
C SER A 85 19.59 7.11 9.88
N ALA A 86 19.02 5.93 10.12
CA ALA A 86 19.79 4.71 10.34
C ALA A 86 20.46 4.22 9.03
N ILE A 87 19.77 4.35 7.90
CA ILE A 87 20.32 4.03 6.57
C ILE A 87 21.46 4.98 6.20
N ASP A 88 21.33 6.27 6.49
CA ASP A 88 22.38 7.28 6.20
C ASP A 88 23.67 7.04 7.01
N MET A 89 23.55 6.39 8.17
CA MET A 89 24.68 5.96 9.00
C MET A 89 25.25 4.59 8.61
N GLU A 90 24.59 3.85 7.70
CA GLU A 90 25.02 2.52 7.27
C GLU A 90 26.14 2.62 6.24
N ILE A 91 27.31 2.07 6.56
CA ILE A 91 28.50 2.10 5.68
C ILE A 91 28.56 0.82 4.82
N SER A 92 27.72 -0.18 5.10
CA SER A 92 27.71 -1.47 4.40
C SER A 92 27.06 -1.40 3.01
N GLY A 93 27.90 -1.27 1.98
CA GLY A 93 27.48 -1.33 0.56
C GLY A 93 26.58 -2.53 0.20
N PRO A 94 26.90 -3.78 0.63
CA PRO A 94 26.05 -4.94 0.33
C PRO A 94 24.64 -4.83 0.91
N ARG A 95 24.49 -4.25 2.11
CA ARG A 95 23.19 -4.10 2.75
C ARG A 95 22.35 -3.03 2.06
N LEU A 96 22.96 -1.90 1.69
CA LEU A 96 22.32 -0.86 0.90
C LEU A 96 21.88 -1.37 -0.48
N SER A 97 22.72 -2.17 -1.15
CA SER A 97 22.35 -2.79 -2.44
C SER A 97 21.16 -3.74 -2.31
N SER A 98 21.00 -4.41 -1.18
CA SER A 98 19.85 -5.28 -0.93
C SER A 98 18.55 -4.49 -0.78
N PHE A 99 18.61 -3.30 -0.19
CA PHE A 99 17.46 -2.40 -0.11
C PHE A 99 17.10 -1.79 -1.46
N ALA A 100 18.11 -1.36 -2.21
CA ALA A 100 17.93 -0.84 -3.57
C ALA A 100 17.28 -1.90 -4.47
N ARG A 101 17.77 -3.15 -4.46
CA ARG A 101 17.16 -4.26 -5.19
C ARG A 101 15.73 -4.58 -4.75
N ALA A 102 15.43 -4.47 -3.45
CA ALA A 102 14.10 -4.78 -2.93
C ALA A 102 13.02 -3.77 -3.36
N VAL A 103 13.40 -2.51 -3.61
CA VAL A 103 12.46 -1.40 -3.87
C VAL A 103 12.57 -0.88 -5.32
N GLY A 104 13.70 -1.15 -5.97
CA GLY A 104 14.13 -0.59 -7.25
C GLY A 104 15.14 0.53 -7.04
N ASP A 105 16.27 0.45 -7.75
CA ASP A 105 17.41 1.38 -7.61
C ASP A 105 16.99 2.85 -7.77
N ASP A 106 16.25 3.16 -8.84
CA ASP A 106 15.74 4.52 -9.11
C ASP A 106 14.90 5.07 -7.93
N LEU A 107 14.04 4.23 -7.34
CA LEU A 107 13.17 4.64 -6.24
C LEU A 107 13.98 4.77 -4.95
N PHE A 108 14.93 3.86 -4.71
CA PHE A 108 15.81 3.93 -3.56
C PHE A 108 16.66 5.21 -3.58
N GLU A 109 17.28 5.53 -4.72
CA GLU A 109 18.04 6.78 -4.90
C GLU A 109 17.15 8.01 -4.69
N ALA A 110 15.94 8.03 -5.22
CA ALA A 110 15.00 9.14 -5.03
C ALA A 110 14.56 9.31 -3.57
N LEU A 111 14.35 8.20 -2.85
CA LEU A 111 14.09 8.22 -1.41
C LEU A 111 15.33 8.69 -0.62
N CYS A 112 16.52 8.52 -1.19
CA CYS A 112 17.78 9.00 -0.63
C CYS A 112 18.08 10.47 -0.84
N GLY A 113 17.66 11.03 -1.97
CA GLY A 113 17.80 12.45 -2.23
C GLY A 113 16.70 13.31 -1.61
N LEU A 114 15.78 12.74 -0.82
CA LEU A 114 14.65 13.50 -0.28
C LEU A 114 15.08 14.27 0.98
N ASP A 115 15.05 15.60 0.90
CA ASP A 115 15.22 16.48 2.05
C ASP A 115 14.00 16.36 2.98
N LEU A 116 14.19 15.71 4.12
CA LEU A 116 13.17 15.58 5.16
C LEU A 116 13.27 16.75 6.13
N ASP A 117 12.15 17.35 6.52
CA ASP A 117 12.10 18.33 7.60
C ASP A 117 12.29 17.66 8.99
N GLU A 118 12.67 18.42 10.03
CA GLU A 118 12.84 17.87 11.39
C GLU A 118 11.61 17.07 11.90
N ALA A 119 10.41 17.49 11.49
CA ALA A 119 9.16 16.82 11.82
C ALA A 119 9.01 15.43 11.15
N ASP A 120 9.66 15.22 10.01
CA ASP A 120 9.66 13.96 9.25
C ASP A 120 10.88 13.10 9.59
N GLN A 121 11.94 13.69 10.12
CA GLN A 121 13.17 13.01 10.53
C GLN A 121 13.05 12.26 11.86
N THR A 122 11.96 12.42 12.61
CA THR A 122 11.77 11.69 13.88
C THR A 122 11.75 10.19 13.57
N PRO A 123 12.82 9.43 13.85
CA PRO A 123 12.91 8.06 13.40
C PRO A 123 11.88 7.24 14.16
N LEU A 124 10.96 6.60 13.45
CA LEU A 124 10.10 5.61 14.09
C LEU A 124 10.90 4.35 14.45
N THR A 125 12.10 4.20 13.90
CA THR A 125 13.09 3.18 14.26
C THR A 125 14.51 3.73 14.17
N HIS A 126 15.33 3.47 15.19
CA HIS A 126 16.76 3.81 15.21
C HIS A 126 17.66 2.70 14.64
N LEU A 127 17.07 1.58 14.22
CA LEU A 127 17.79 0.42 13.71
C LEU A 127 17.51 0.24 12.22
N VAL A 128 18.58 -0.01 11.46
CA VAL A 128 18.47 -0.48 10.08
C VAL A 128 17.80 -1.87 10.10
N PRO A 129 16.61 -2.03 9.49
CA PRO A 129 15.94 -3.33 9.45
C PRO A 129 16.73 -4.33 8.60
N ARG A 130 16.34 -5.60 8.63
CA ARG A 130 16.80 -6.55 7.61
C ARG A 130 16.00 -6.32 6.31
N PRO A 131 16.57 -6.53 5.11
CA PRO A 131 15.87 -6.28 3.85
C PRO A 131 14.52 -7.02 3.72
N ASP A 132 14.45 -8.26 4.19
CA ASP A 132 13.23 -9.10 4.24
C ASP A 132 12.13 -8.52 5.15
N MET A 133 12.50 -7.65 6.10
CA MET A 133 11.57 -7.03 7.04
C MET A 133 10.97 -5.71 6.53
N LEU A 134 11.49 -5.13 5.44
CA LEU A 134 11.04 -3.83 4.93
C LEU A 134 9.55 -3.82 4.61
N LEU A 135 9.07 -4.86 3.92
CA LEU A 135 7.68 -4.91 3.49
C LEU A 135 6.73 -4.96 4.69
N HIS A 136 7.05 -5.77 5.70
CA HIS A 136 6.26 -5.89 6.92
C HIS A 136 6.25 -4.59 7.74
N LEU A 137 7.42 -3.95 7.90
CA LEU A 137 7.53 -2.65 8.57
C LEU A 137 6.69 -1.60 7.84
N GLY A 138 6.79 -1.58 6.51
CA GLY A 138 6.02 -0.69 5.65
C GLY A 138 4.53 -0.84 5.82
N TRP A 139 4.01 -2.07 5.78
CA TRP A 139 2.59 -2.34 5.98
C TRP A 139 2.08 -1.89 7.35
N LYS A 140 2.89 -2.04 8.40
CA LYS A 140 2.57 -1.52 9.74
C LYS A 140 2.47 0.01 9.74
N LEU A 141 3.38 0.69 9.04
CA LEU A 141 3.37 2.15 8.92
C LEU A 141 2.16 2.65 8.13
N LEU A 142 1.88 2.02 6.98
CA LEU A 142 0.71 2.35 6.17
C LEU A 142 -0.57 2.19 6.99
N ALA A 143 -0.70 1.09 7.73
CA ALA A 143 -1.83 0.87 8.63
C ALA A 143 -1.88 1.96 9.71
N ALA A 144 -0.79 2.24 10.42
CA ALA A 144 -0.73 3.24 11.48
C ALA A 144 -1.11 4.66 11.00
N GLY A 145 -0.75 5.01 9.77
CA GLY A 145 -1.07 6.30 9.15
C GLY A 145 -2.53 6.45 8.70
N LEU A 146 -3.33 5.38 8.72
CA LEU A 146 -4.77 5.48 8.47
C LEU A 146 -5.50 6.17 9.62
N PRO A 147 -6.57 6.93 9.34
CA PRO A 147 -7.36 7.57 10.37
C PRO A 147 -7.96 6.51 11.32
N VAL A 148 -8.11 6.85 12.61
CA VAL A 148 -8.68 5.94 13.63
C VAL A 148 -10.07 5.42 13.23
N SER A 149 -10.84 6.21 12.49
CA SER A 149 -12.14 5.82 11.94
C SER A 149 -12.08 4.63 10.99
N ALA A 150 -10.91 4.29 10.45
CA ALA A 150 -10.69 3.12 9.60
C ALA A 150 -10.37 1.83 10.38
N ALA A 151 -10.22 1.87 11.71
CA ALA A 151 -9.81 0.72 12.53
C ALA A 151 -10.75 -0.49 12.43
N GLY A 152 -12.03 -0.28 12.14
CA GLY A 152 -12.98 -1.39 11.91
C GLY A 152 -12.74 -2.18 10.62
N GLN A 153 -11.93 -1.66 9.69
CA GLN A 153 -11.64 -2.29 8.39
C GLN A 153 -10.16 -2.60 8.19
N PHE A 154 -9.28 -1.83 8.84
CA PHE A 154 -7.83 -1.96 8.74
C PHE A 154 -7.23 -2.12 10.13
N ALA A 155 -6.80 -3.33 10.45
CA ALA A 155 -6.09 -3.61 11.69
C ALA A 155 -4.82 -2.76 11.77
N GLY A 156 -4.64 -2.03 12.87
CA GLY A 156 -3.50 -1.14 13.08
C GLY A 156 -3.74 0.32 12.71
N ALA A 157 -4.92 0.70 12.22
CA ALA A 157 -5.26 2.12 12.02
C ALA A 157 -5.23 2.89 13.34
N ALA A 158 -4.38 3.91 13.42
CA ALA A 158 -4.08 4.61 14.67
C ALA A 158 -4.09 6.15 14.52
N GLY A 159 -4.19 6.68 13.30
CA GLY A 159 -4.05 8.11 13.05
C GLY A 159 -2.67 8.65 13.44
N ASN A 160 -1.63 7.86 13.20
CA ASN A 160 -0.26 8.25 13.50
C ASN A 160 0.24 9.26 12.47
N ASP A 161 0.28 10.54 12.86
CA ASP A 161 0.65 11.66 11.99
C ASP A 161 2.04 11.50 11.33
N PRO A 162 3.11 11.10 12.05
CA PRO A 162 4.38 10.73 11.41
C PRO A 162 4.22 9.68 10.31
N ALA A 163 3.54 8.56 10.58
CA ALA A 163 3.36 7.50 9.59
C ALA A 163 2.54 7.95 8.37
N ALA A 164 1.51 8.79 8.60
CA ALA A 164 0.72 9.40 7.54
C ALA A 164 1.56 10.34 6.66
N ARG A 165 2.43 11.16 7.26
CA ARG A 165 3.35 12.06 6.55
C ARG A 165 4.36 11.31 5.69
N LEU A 166 5.05 10.31 6.25
CA LEU A 166 5.99 9.47 5.50
C LEU A 166 5.32 8.77 4.31
N THR A 167 4.09 8.29 4.51
CA THR A 167 3.29 7.69 3.43
C THR A 167 2.97 8.74 2.35
N ALA A 168 2.57 9.96 2.75
CA ALA A 168 2.26 11.04 1.82
C ALA A 168 3.48 11.46 0.99
N LEU A 169 4.67 11.48 1.59
CA LEU A 169 5.94 11.78 0.90
C LEU A 169 6.34 10.68 -0.09
N ALA A 170 6.08 9.41 0.24
CA ALA A 170 6.43 8.28 -0.61
C ALA A 170 5.53 8.15 -1.86
N ILE A 171 4.26 8.56 -1.78
CA ILE A 171 3.28 8.47 -2.90
C ILE A 171 3.79 9.06 -4.22
N PRO A 172 4.23 10.33 -4.29
CA PRO A 172 4.69 10.92 -5.55
C PRO A 172 5.94 10.22 -6.12
N LEU A 173 6.82 9.70 -5.26
CA LEU A 173 8.01 8.97 -5.70
C LEU A 173 7.64 7.61 -6.30
N VAL A 174 6.76 6.85 -5.64
CA VAL A 174 6.27 5.56 -6.16
C VAL A 174 5.52 5.76 -7.48
N MET A 175 4.72 6.81 -7.61
CA MET A 175 4.03 7.11 -8.88
C MET A 175 5.01 7.47 -10.01
N ARG A 176 6.12 8.15 -9.70
CA ARG A 176 7.13 8.55 -10.68
C ARG A 176 8.03 7.39 -11.12
N HIS A 177 8.40 6.52 -10.18
CA HIS A 177 9.40 5.46 -10.39
C HIS A 177 8.79 4.04 -10.48
N GLY A 178 7.49 3.88 -10.22
CA GLY A 178 6.80 2.58 -10.16
C GLY A 178 6.47 1.94 -11.50
N HIS A 179 6.56 2.67 -12.62
CA HIS A 179 6.19 2.14 -13.94
C HIS A 179 7.30 1.36 -14.66
N ARG A 180 8.58 1.49 -14.27
CA ARG A 180 9.70 0.97 -15.08
C ARG A 180 10.10 -0.48 -14.80
N ALA A 181 9.85 -0.99 -13.60
CA ALA A 181 10.35 -2.31 -13.24
C ALA A 181 9.49 -3.48 -13.75
N SER A 182 8.26 -3.24 -14.24
CA SER A 182 7.45 -4.29 -14.87
C SER A 182 7.95 -4.72 -16.25
N GLU A 183 8.78 -3.90 -16.92
CA GLU A 183 9.32 -4.26 -18.24
C GLU A 183 10.60 -5.12 -18.15
N ALA A 184 11.35 -5.02 -17.04
CA ALA A 184 12.57 -5.79 -16.85
C ALA A 184 12.30 -7.26 -16.47
N ASP A 185 11.33 -7.53 -15.58
CA ASP A 185 10.96 -8.91 -15.23
C ASP A 185 10.27 -9.66 -16.39
N ALA A 186 9.57 -8.93 -17.28
CA ALA A 186 8.97 -9.52 -18.47
C ALA A 186 10.00 -9.87 -19.56
N ALA A 187 11.16 -9.22 -19.55
CA ALA A 187 12.25 -9.51 -20.48
C ALA A 187 13.07 -10.73 -20.05
N ASP A 188 13.18 -10.99 -18.75
CA ASP A 188 13.92 -12.14 -18.20
C ASP A 188 13.15 -13.46 -18.41
N GLU A 189 11.82 -13.47 -18.26
CA GLU A 189 10.99 -14.66 -18.61
C GLU A 189 10.95 -14.95 -20.11
N ALA A 190 11.16 -13.95 -20.97
CA ALA A 190 11.21 -14.14 -22.43
C ALA A 190 12.59 -14.60 -22.93
N GLY A 191 13.64 -14.51 -22.09
CA GLY A 191 15.02 -14.83 -22.43
C GLY A 191 15.45 -16.27 -22.18
N GLU A 192 14.68 -17.05 -21.41
CA GLU A 192 15.05 -18.42 -21.01
C GLU A 192 14.44 -19.51 -21.91
N THR A 193 14.26 -19.21 -23.20
CA THR A 193 13.92 -20.19 -24.24
C THR A 193 14.78 -20.03 -25.49
N ILE A 194 16.09 -20.30 -25.38
CA ILE A 194 16.92 -20.76 -26.52
C ILE A 194 17.92 -21.82 -26.03
#